data_AF-A0A7Y4Y9L9-F1
#
_entry.id   AF-A0A7Y4Y9L9-F1
#
_cell.length_a   1.000
_cell.length_b   1.000
_cell.length_c   1.000
_cell.angle_alpha   90.00
_cell.angle_beta   90.00
_cell.angle_gamma   90.00
#
_symmetry.space_group_name_H-M   'P 1'
#
loop_
_entity.id
_entity.type
_entity.pdbx_description
1 polymer ?
#
loop_
_entity_poly.entity_id
_entity_poly.type
_entity_poly.pdbx_seq_one_letter_code
_entity_poly.pdbx_strand_id
1 'polypeptide(L)'
;MKKIIFSISLLFFAAVSLAQEAQPYIKKSFVIVQSTKNYAAAKLTAEKAARQLQQPLDFRELKPNKKTGLTFADSVCENEGGYPCYIARGRFDDGDYVSIEWSNAINGFAKGYYVVIVGAGSKDETTIVLKKVKKFFKEAYIKQAEVYIGCMH
;
A
#
# COMPACT_ATOMS: atom_id res chain seq x y z
N MET A 1 -7.58 -56.59 51.28
CA MET A 1 -7.96 -55.19 51.58
C MET A 1 -6.87 -54.26 51.06
N LYS A 2 -7.16 -53.45 50.03
CA LYS A 2 -6.46 -52.18 49.72
C LYS A 2 -7.26 -51.51 48.59
N LYS A 3 -7.99 -50.46 48.92
CA LYS A 3 -8.78 -49.65 47.99
C LYS A 3 -7.83 -48.66 47.31
N ILE A 4 -7.73 -48.71 45.98
CA ILE A 4 -6.98 -47.71 45.19
C ILE A 4 -8.01 -46.65 44.78
N ILE A 5 -7.87 -45.45 45.35
CA ILE A 5 -8.69 -44.29 45.03
C ILE A 5 -8.03 -43.59 43.84
N PHE A 6 -8.70 -43.60 42.69
CA PHE A 6 -8.32 -42.80 41.52
C PHE A 6 -8.96 -41.42 41.65
N SER A 7 -8.14 -40.41 41.97
CA SER A 7 -8.55 -39.00 41.92
C SER A 7 -8.48 -38.50 40.47
N ILE A 8 -9.64 -38.20 39.88
CA ILE A 8 -9.76 -37.54 38.58
C ILE A 8 -9.64 -36.02 38.84
N SER A 9 -8.52 -35.42 38.43
CA SER A 9 -8.35 -33.97 38.39
C SER A 9 -8.99 -33.42 37.12
N LEU A 10 -10.08 -32.66 37.29
CA LEU A 10 -10.77 -31.95 36.22
C LEU A 10 -10.05 -30.63 35.94
N LEU A 11 -9.21 -30.59 34.90
CA LEU A 11 -8.58 -29.37 34.42
C LEU A 11 -9.59 -28.53 33.62
N PHE A 12 -10.09 -27.46 34.23
CA PHE A 12 -10.85 -26.40 33.57
C PHE A 12 -9.90 -25.61 32.66
N PHE A 13 -9.93 -25.86 31.35
CA PHE A 13 -9.34 -24.96 30.36
C PHE A 13 -10.26 -23.75 30.19
N ALA A 14 -9.94 -22.65 30.86
CA ALA A 14 -10.52 -21.35 30.54
C ALA A 14 -9.99 -20.93 29.15
N ALA A 15 -10.86 -21.00 28.14
CA ALA A 15 -10.57 -20.45 26.82
C ALA A 15 -10.56 -18.92 26.94
N VAL A 16 -9.38 -18.34 27.16
CA VAL A 16 -9.18 -16.89 27.06
C VAL A 16 -9.33 -16.51 25.59
N SER A 17 -10.49 -15.95 25.25
CA SER A 17 -10.72 -15.34 23.94
C SER A 17 -9.93 -14.04 23.89
N LEU A 18 -8.74 -14.06 23.29
CA LEU A 18 -8.02 -12.84 22.95
C LEU A 18 -8.78 -12.15 21.80
N ALA A 19 -9.53 -11.10 22.11
CA ALA A 19 -10.01 -10.17 21.10
C ALA A 19 -8.78 -9.49 20.48
N GLN A 20 -8.41 -9.90 19.26
CA GLN A 20 -7.32 -9.27 18.52
C GLN A 20 -7.81 -7.90 18.03
N GLU A 21 -7.30 -6.82 18.60
CA GLU A 21 -7.49 -5.48 18.04
C GLU A 21 -7.02 -5.50 16.57
N ALA A 22 -7.94 -5.21 15.65
CA ALA A 22 -7.62 -5.13 14.25
C ALA A 22 -6.61 -3.99 14.06
N GLN A 23 -5.41 -4.33 13.63
CA GLN A 23 -4.40 -3.34 13.26
C GLN A 23 -4.98 -2.44 12.16
N PRO A 24 -4.78 -1.11 12.19
CA PRO A 24 -5.36 -0.15 11.24
C PRO A 24 -4.66 -0.17 9.87
N TYR A 25 -4.38 -1.36 9.37
CA TYR A 25 -3.68 -1.62 8.12
C TYR A 25 -4.48 -2.61 7.28
N ILE A 26 -4.58 -2.31 5.99
CA ILE A 26 -5.18 -3.23 5.02
C ILE A 26 -4.14 -3.70 4.02
N LYS A 27 -4.20 -4.98 3.67
CA LYS A 27 -3.36 -5.56 2.63
C LYS A 27 -3.86 -5.10 1.26
N LYS A 28 -2.93 -4.62 0.44
CA LYS A 28 -3.15 -4.20 -0.95
C LYS A 28 -2.11 -4.82 -1.85
N SER A 29 -2.50 -5.01 -3.11
CA SER A 29 -1.61 -5.38 -4.19
C SER A 29 -1.43 -4.17 -5.11
N PHE A 30 -0.20 -3.94 -5.56
CA PHE A 30 0.16 -2.83 -6.44
C PHE A 30 0.87 -3.35 -7.67
N VAL A 31 0.46 -2.90 -8.87
CA VAL A 31 1.17 -3.15 -10.12
C VAL A 31 2.18 -2.04 -10.33
N ILE A 32 3.46 -2.39 -10.24
CA ILE A 32 4.59 -1.45 -10.28
C ILE A 32 5.32 -1.61 -11.62
N VAL A 33 5.60 -0.47 -12.27
CA VAL A 33 6.36 -0.42 -13.53
C VAL A 33 7.81 0.04 -13.31
N GLN A 34 8.05 0.91 -12.32
CA GLN A 34 9.39 1.37 -11.97
C GLN A 34 9.43 1.80 -10.49
N SER A 35 10.58 1.57 -9.85
CA SER A 35 10.95 2.22 -8.58
C SER A 35 12.28 2.95 -8.79
N THR A 36 12.36 4.23 -8.44
CA THR A 36 13.56 5.05 -8.64
C THR A 36 13.67 6.14 -7.57
N LYS A 37 14.90 6.58 -7.28
CA LYS A 37 15.13 7.73 -6.38
C LYS A 37 14.98 9.09 -7.08
N ASN A 38 14.84 9.09 -8.41
CA ASN A 38 14.73 10.30 -9.22
C ASN A 38 13.29 10.54 -9.66
N TYR A 39 12.66 11.59 -9.13
CA TYR A 39 11.27 11.95 -9.46
C TYR A 39 11.06 12.25 -10.95
N ALA A 40 12.00 12.91 -11.61
CA ALA A 40 11.90 13.21 -13.04
C ALA A 40 11.89 11.91 -13.87
N ALA A 41 12.72 10.93 -13.50
CA ALA A 41 12.71 9.62 -14.15
C ALA A 41 11.39 8.88 -13.91
N ALA A 42 10.83 8.94 -12.69
CA ALA A 42 9.52 8.38 -12.39
C ALA A 42 8.41 9.05 -13.22
N LYS A 43 8.44 10.38 -13.35
CA LYS A 43 7.48 11.15 -14.14
C LYS A 43 7.51 10.78 -15.62
N LEU A 44 8.70 10.68 -16.21
CA LEU A 44 8.85 10.24 -17.60
C LEU A 44 8.28 8.83 -17.82
N THR A 45 8.55 7.90 -16.90
CA THR A 45 8.00 6.54 -16.97
C THR A 45 6.49 6.51 -16.79
N ALA A 46 5.95 7.30 -15.86
CA ALA A 46 4.50 7.39 -15.62
C ALA A 46 3.77 7.93 -16.85
N GLU A 47 4.26 9.01 -17.46
CA GLU A 47 3.70 9.56 -18.70
C GLU A 47 3.77 8.56 -19.87
N LYS A 48 4.89 7.84 -19.99
CA LYS A 48 5.04 6.77 -20.98
C LYS A 48 4.02 5.65 -20.74
N ALA A 49 3.85 5.22 -19.50
CA ALA A 49 2.91 4.17 -19.11
C ALA A 49 1.47 4.58 -19.43
N ALA A 50 1.05 5.79 -19.04
CA ALA A 50 -0.28 6.30 -19.32
C ALA A 50 -0.59 6.29 -20.83
N ARG A 51 0.34 6.75 -21.67
CA ARG A 51 0.18 6.72 -23.13
C ARG A 51 0.10 5.31 -23.71
N GLN A 52 1.02 4.42 -23.33
CA GLN A 52 1.09 3.07 -23.90
C GLN A 52 -0.07 2.17 -23.45
N LEU A 53 -0.53 2.37 -22.21
CA LEU A 53 -1.62 1.58 -21.61
C LEU A 53 -2.99 2.22 -21.85
N GLN A 54 -3.04 3.45 -22.36
CA GLN A 54 -4.26 4.26 -22.49
C GLN A 54 -5.01 4.36 -21.16
N GLN A 55 -4.26 4.55 -20.07
CA GLN A 55 -4.79 4.71 -18.72
C GLN A 55 -4.72 6.18 -18.28
N PRO A 56 -5.64 6.63 -17.39
CA PRO A 56 -5.54 7.95 -16.78
C PRO A 56 -4.20 8.14 -16.09
N LEU A 57 -3.61 9.32 -16.27
CA LEU A 57 -2.45 9.78 -15.52
C LEU A 57 -2.95 10.70 -14.41
N ASP A 58 -2.80 10.28 -13.17
CA ASP A 58 -3.21 11.05 -12.01
C ASP A 58 -2.12 11.01 -10.94
N PHE A 59 -1.50 12.17 -10.71
CA PHE A 59 -0.50 12.34 -9.66
C PHE A 59 -1.11 12.73 -8.31
N ARG A 60 -2.44 12.68 -8.18
CA ARG A 60 -3.18 12.91 -6.93
C ARG A 60 -2.86 14.27 -6.33
N GLU A 61 -2.61 15.26 -7.19
CA GLU A 61 -2.17 16.62 -6.82
C GLU A 61 -0.86 16.69 -5.99
N LEU A 62 -0.12 15.59 -5.89
CA LEU A 62 1.10 15.50 -5.12
C LEU A 62 2.25 16.25 -5.79
N LYS A 63 3.06 16.91 -4.99
CA LYS A 63 4.27 17.60 -5.43
C LYS A 63 5.51 17.06 -4.71
N PRO A 64 6.69 17.08 -5.36
CA PRO A 64 7.95 16.74 -4.70
C PRO A 64 8.21 17.59 -3.46
N ASN A 65 8.63 16.95 -2.38
CA ASN A 65 9.00 17.59 -1.12
C ASN A 65 10.29 16.98 -0.59
N LYS A 66 11.22 17.83 -0.11
CA LYS A 66 12.54 17.37 0.35
C LYS A 66 12.48 16.53 1.64
N LYS A 67 11.49 16.74 2.50
CA LYS A 67 11.32 16.05 3.79
C LYS A 67 10.56 14.74 3.63
N THR A 68 9.48 14.74 2.86
CA THR A 68 8.56 13.59 2.76
C THR A 68 8.61 12.89 1.40
N GLY A 69 9.45 13.31 0.46
CA GLY A 69 9.49 12.81 -0.92
C GLY A 69 8.36 13.39 -1.77
N LEU A 70 7.11 13.16 -1.37
CA LEU A 70 5.91 13.76 -1.95
C LEU A 70 5.05 14.39 -0.85
N THR A 71 4.25 15.39 -1.21
CA THR A 71 3.29 16.01 -0.29
C THR A 71 2.09 16.59 -1.03
N PHE A 72 0.96 16.67 -0.36
CA PHE A 72 -0.19 17.45 -0.81
C PHE A 72 0.02 18.95 -0.57
N ALA A 73 -0.90 19.78 -1.07
CA ALA A 73 -0.96 21.19 -0.70
C ALA A 73 -1.29 21.35 0.80
N ASP A 74 -0.89 22.49 1.37
CA ASP A 74 -1.09 22.81 2.79
C ASP A 74 -2.56 22.67 3.23
N SER A 75 -3.49 23.17 2.41
CA SER A 75 -4.93 23.09 2.66
C SER A 75 -5.48 21.65 2.78
N VAL A 76 -4.84 20.68 2.15
CA VAL A 76 -5.19 19.26 2.31
C VAL A 76 -4.62 18.70 3.61
N CYS A 77 -3.46 19.20 4.03
CA CYS A 77 -2.73 18.72 5.19
C CYS A 77 -3.26 19.24 6.54
N GLU A 78 -4.02 20.33 6.57
CA GLU A 78 -4.62 20.88 7.79
C GLU A 78 -5.42 19.84 8.59
N ASN A 79 -6.09 18.92 7.90
CA ASN A 79 -6.90 17.85 8.51
C ASN A 79 -6.13 16.54 8.75
N GLU A 80 -4.83 16.49 8.43
CA GLU A 80 -4.04 15.25 8.35
C GLU A 80 -2.74 15.34 9.19
N GLY A 81 -2.72 16.22 10.21
CA GLY A 81 -1.57 16.41 11.12
C GLY A 81 -0.59 17.52 10.71
N GLY A 82 -0.92 18.31 9.68
CA GLY A 82 -0.15 19.49 9.26
C GLY A 82 0.83 19.24 8.11
N TYR A 83 1.34 20.33 7.54
CA TYR A 83 2.24 20.29 6.39
C TYR A 83 3.71 20.03 6.77
N PRO A 84 4.47 19.24 5.99
CA PRO A 84 4.02 18.43 4.85
C PRO A 84 3.31 17.15 5.28
N CYS A 85 2.23 16.79 4.58
CA CYS A 85 1.51 15.52 4.74
C CYS A 85 1.56 14.69 3.44
N TYR A 86 1.40 13.37 3.59
CA TYR A 86 1.26 12.44 2.46
C TYR A 86 0.34 11.29 2.87
N ILE A 87 -0.60 10.95 2.00
CA ILE A 87 -1.55 9.85 2.19
C ILE A 87 -1.29 8.80 1.10
N ALA A 88 -0.95 7.59 1.52
CA ALA A 88 -0.65 6.50 0.59
C ALA A 88 -1.86 6.10 -0.25
N ARG A 89 -1.63 5.86 -1.55
CA ARG A 89 -2.60 5.17 -2.41
C ARG A 89 -2.92 3.78 -1.84
N GLY A 90 -4.15 3.34 -2.04
CA GLY A 90 -4.71 2.13 -1.41
C GLY A 90 -5.45 2.41 -0.11
N ARG A 91 -5.38 3.65 0.44
CA ARG A 91 -6.27 4.11 1.51
C ARG A 91 -7.56 4.65 0.87
N PHE A 92 -8.54 3.76 0.69
CA PHE A 92 -9.80 4.06 0.00
C PHE A 92 -9.62 4.56 -1.45
N ASP A 93 -8.45 4.30 -2.04
CA ASP A 93 -8.02 4.79 -3.35
C ASP A 93 -7.34 3.64 -4.11
N ASP A 94 -8.18 2.82 -4.73
CA ASP A 94 -7.80 1.69 -5.57
C ASP A 94 -8.11 2.00 -7.06
N GLY A 95 -7.86 1.02 -7.93
CA GLY A 95 -8.23 1.08 -9.34
C GLY A 95 -7.04 1.26 -10.28
N ASP A 96 -7.37 1.42 -11.56
CA ASP A 96 -6.45 1.22 -12.69
C ASP A 96 -6.03 2.55 -13.33
N TYR A 97 -5.31 3.36 -12.58
CA TYR A 97 -4.69 4.59 -13.09
C TYR A 97 -3.18 4.65 -12.77
N VAL A 98 -2.47 5.45 -13.56
CA VAL A 98 -1.03 5.67 -13.40
C VAL A 98 -0.78 6.79 -12.42
N SER A 99 0.00 6.52 -11.37
CA SER A 99 0.42 7.48 -10.36
C SER A 99 1.89 7.30 -9.98
N ILE A 100 2.42 8.26 -9.23
CA ILE A 100 3.75 8.18 -8.61
C ILE A 100 3.54 8.26 -7.11
N GLU A 101 3.88 7.19 -6.40
CA GLU A 101 3.73 7.09 -4.96
C GLU A 101 5.09 7.18 -4.26
N TRP A 102 5.07 7.65 -3.01
CA TRP A 102 6.25 7.67 -2.17
C TRP A 102 6.33 6.42 -1.30
N SER A 103 7.43 5.67 -1.45
CA SER A 103 7.53 4.33 -0.87
C SER A 103 7.60 4.32 0.66
N ASN A 104 7.89 5.46 1.32
CA ASN A 104 7.96 5.48 2.78
C ASN A 104 6.61 5.26 3.46
N ALA A 105 5.52 5.67 2.82
CA ALA A 105 4.19 5.62 3.41
C ALA A 105 3.47 4.28 3.16
N ILE A 106 4.07 3.36 2.40
CA ILE A 106 3.54 2.03 2.15
C ILE A 106 4.37 1.01 2.93
N ASN A 107 3.75 0.23 3.81
CA ASN A 107 4.45 -0.77 4.61
C ASN A 107 4.79 -2.00 3.75
N GLY A 108 6.02 -2.50 3.87
CA GLY A 108 6.57 -3.56 3.03
C GLY A 108 7.29 -3.07 1.75
N PHE A 109 7.28 -1.76 1.45
CA PHE A 109 8.10 -1.17 0.39
C PHE A 109 9.49 -0.78 0.90
N ALA A 110 10.50 -0.89 0.03
CA ALA A 110 11.82 -0.33 0.30
C ALA A 110 11.71 1.20 0.35
N LYS A 111 12.29 1.81 1.38
CA LYS A 111 12.16 3.24 1.66
C LYS A 111 13.03 4.11 0.73
N GLY A 112 12.58 5.33 0.46
CA GLY A 112 13.32 6.35 -0.29
C GLY A 112 13.15 6.29 -1.82
N TYR A 113 12.04 5.75 -2.31
CA TYR A 113 11.78 5.59 -3.75
C TYR A 113 10.47 6.25 -4.18
N TYR A 114 10.49 6.88 -5.35
CA TYR A 114 9.31 7.16 -6.14
C TYR A 114 8.93 5.90 -6.92
N VAL A 115 7.70 5.45 -6.74
CA VAL A 115 7.19 4.20 -7.33
C VAL A 115 6.10 4.53 -8.33
N VAL A 116 6.30 4.15 -9.59
CA VAL A 116 5.28 4.28 -10.63
C VAL A 116 4.32 3.11 -10.51
N ILE A 117 3.10 3.39 -10.07
CA ILE A 117 2.03 2.42 -9.86
C ILE A 117 0.98 2.61 -10.95
N VAL A 118 0.56 1.53 -11.60
CA VAL A 118 -0.42 1.56 -12.70
C VAL A 118 -1.74 0.85 -12.37
N GLY A 119 -1.83 0.29 -11.16
CA GLY A 119 -3.02 -0.35 -10.62
C GLY A 119 -2.83 -0.68 -9.14
N ALA A 120 -3.89 -0.53 -8.35
CA ALA A 120 -3.93 -0.88 -6.94
C ALA A 120 -5.26 -1.57 -6.61
N GLY A 121 -5.25 -2.58 -5.74
CA GLY A 121 -6.47 -3.28 -5.33
C GLY A 121 -6.19 -4.66 -4.75
N SER A 122 -7.13 -5.58 -4.95
CA SER A 122 -6.98 -6.98 -4.60
C SER A 122 -5.93 -7.68 -5.47
N LYS A 123 -5.53 -8.89 -5.06
CA LYS A 123 -4.57 -9.71 -5.82
C LYS A 123 -5.11 -10.08 -7.21
N ASP A 124 -6.40 -10.39 -7.30
CA ASP A 124 -7.00 -10.87 -8.54
C ASP A 124 -7.16 -9.73 -9.56
N GLU A 125 -7.64 -8.56 -9.11
CA GLU A 125 -7.71 -7.34 -9.92
C GLU A 125 -6.33 -6.96 -10.47
N THR A 126 -5.33 -6.85 -9.59
CA THR A 126 -3.96 -6.50 -10.01
C THR A 126 -3.30 -7.54 -10.90
N THR A 127 -3.66 -8.83 -10.78
CA THR A 127 -3.19 -9.88 -11.70
C THR A 127 -3.71 -9.67 -13.13
N ILE A 128 -4.96 -9.24 -13.29
CA ILE A 128 -5.55 -8.90 -14.58
C ILE A 128 -4.83 -7.69 -15.18
N VAL A 129 -4.58 -6.66 -14.37
CA VAL A 129 -3.86 -5.45 -14.79
C VAL A 129 -2.45 -5.78 -15.23
N LEU A 130 -1.69 -6.56 -14.44
CA LEU A 130 -0.32 -6.94 -14.74
C LEU A 130 -0.19 -7.64 -16.10
N LYS A 131 -1.15 -8.51 -16.46
CA LYS A 131 -1.15 -9.18 -17.78
C LYS A 131 -1.21 -8.18 -18.93
N LYS A 132 -1.97 -7.10 -18.79
CA LYS A 132 -2.04 -6.01 -19.79
C LYS A 132 -0.74 -5.22 -19.81
N VAL A 133 -0.24 -4.84 -18.62
CA VAL A 133 0.96 -4.02 -18.44
C VAL A 133 2.22 -4.70 -19.01
N LYS A 134 2.37 -6.01 -18.77
CA LYS A 134 3.52 -6.80 -19.27
C LYS A 134 3.62 -6.91 -20.79
N LYS A 135 2.62 -6.47 -21.55
CA LYS A 135 2.74 -6.33 -23.01
C LYS A 135 3.75 -5.23 -23.38
N PHE A 136 3.81 -4.16 -22.59
CA PHE A 136 4.64 -2.98 -22.85
C PHE A 136 5.81 -2.83 -21.85
N PHE A 137 5.64 -3.30 -20.62
CA PHE A 137 6.61 -3.18 -19.53
C PHE A 137 6.94 -4.56 -18.96
N LYS A 138 7.96 -5.23 -19.52
CA LYS A 138 8.30 -6.63 -19.18
C LYS A 138 8.69 -6.84 -17.72
N GLU A 139 9.41 -5.87 -17.17
CA GLU A 139 9.86 -5.86 -15.77
C GLU A 139 8.77 -5.45 -14.77
N ALA A 140 7.56 -5.12 -15.24
CA ALA A 140 6.48 -4.80 -14.32
C ALA A 140 6.14 -6.01 -13.43
N TYR A 141 5.80 -5.75 -12.18
CA TYR A 141 5.52 -6.78 -11.19
C TYR A 141 4.41 -6.35 -10.23
N ILE A 142 3.84 -7.32 -9.52
CA ILE A 142 2.93 -7.05 -8.40
C ILE A 142 3.71 -7.10 -7.10
N LYS A 143 3.44 -6.14 -6.22
CA LYS A 143 3.90 -6.18 -4.83
C LYS A 143 2.72 -6.08 -3.89
N GLN A 144 2.66 -7.02 -2.94
CA GLN A 144 1.74 -6.94 -1.81
C GLN A 144 2.37 -6.14 -0.69
N ALA A 145 1.56 -5.30 -0.06
CA ALA A 145 1.98 -4.37 0.97
C ALA A 145 0.78 -4.00 1.85
N GLU A 146 1.07 -3.31 2.96
CA GLU A 146 0.07 -2.84 3.89
C GLU A 146 -0.04 -1.32 3.83
N VAL A 147 -1.28 -0.82 3.81
CA VAL A 147 -1.59 0.60 3.79
C VAL A 147 -2.33 0.95 5.07
N TYR A 148 -1.87 2.01 5.74
CA TYR A 148 -2.53 2.53 6.93
C TYR A 148 -3.86 3.17 6.56
N ILE A 149 -4.91 2.84 7.31
CA ILE A 149 -6.27 3.35 7.10
C ILE A 149 -6.84 4.10 8.32
N GLY A 150 -6.08 4.19 9.40
CA GLY A 150 -6.51 4.94 10.59
C GLY A 150 -6.54 6.45 10.35
N CYS A 151 -6.84 7.17 11.42
CA CYS A 151 -6.75 8.63 11.44
C CYS A 151 -5.29 9.06 11.43
N MET A 152 -4.96 10.05 10.60
CA MET A 152 -3.65 10.70 10.61
C MET A 152 -3.75 11.85 11.61
N HIS A 153 -3.08 11.73 12.76
CA HIS A 153 -3.05 12.73 13.84
C HIS A 153 -1.62 12.95 14.29
#